data_AF-A0A8T2I5K3-F1
#
_entry.id   AF-A0A8T2I5K3-F1
#
_cell.length_a   1.000
_cell.length_b   1.000
_cell.length_c   1.000
_cell.angle_alpha   90.00
_cell.angle_beta   90.00
_cell.angle_gamma   90.00
#
_symmetry.space_group_name_H-M   'P 1'
#
loop_
_entity.id
_entity.type
_entity.pdbx_description
1 polymer ?
#
loop_
_entity_poly.entity_id
_entity_poly.type
_entity_poly.pdbx_seq_one_letter_code
_entity_poly.pdbx_strand_id
1 'polypeptide(L)'
;MAATGLISLGAALSFVAAVFWYRKFFTISPSAVYRAATRQLNIHPGILEIMGAPLVGSDVRATVLTGGGLKFKGFRPKLRSRRVAMIFPLKGTERRGLVSVEAKKKGGAMKMTLLAVDVPMPQALGGEQRLYIVGGPAAYSRGSVLDELRRPFLAALSSEEAVEAEEEAEEEREERQAALNNAIAEREVVEGSGRGGSGAAAGTGPAAWAEAPEVYSKAAAAARDFLSKVQQVTKRQ
;
A
#
# COMPACT_ATOMS: atom_id res chain seq x y z
N MET A 1 -36.09 53.80 -12.03
CA MET A 1 -35.53 52.54 -12.58
C MET A 1 -34.12 52.23 -12.08
N ALA A 2 -33.20 53.20 -11.91
CA ALA A 2 -31.82 52.92 -11.47
C ALA A 2 -31.64 52.62 -9.96
N ALA A 3 -32.42 53.26 -9.08
CA ALA A 3 -32.30 53.11 -7.63
C ALA A 3 -32.62 51.69 -7.12
N THR A 4 -33.53 50.97 -7.77
CA THR A 4 -33.86 49.58 -7.45
C THR A 4 -32.78 48.60 -7.90
N GLY A 5 -31.96 48.96 -8.89
CA GLY A 5 -30.85 48.13 -9.37
C GLY A 5 -29.67 48.04 -8.40
N LEU A 6 -29.36 49.13 -7.71
CA LEU A 6 -28.32 49.13 -6.66
C LEU A 6 -28.76 48.34 -5.42
N ILE A 7 -30.03 48.46 -5.03
CA ILE A 7 -30.59 47.72 -3.88
C ILE A 7 -30.66 46.22 -4.21
N SER A 8 -31.07 45.84 -5.42
CA SER A 8 -31.10 44.43 -5.83
C SER A 8 -29.70 43.82 -5.92
N LEU A 9 -28.70 44.57 -6.39
CA LEU A 9 -27.31 44.14 -6.39
C LEU A 9 -26.75 43.97 -4.98
N GLY A 10 -27.01 44.93 -4.08
CA GLY A 10 -26.60 44.85 -2.67
C GLY A 10 -27.23 43.66 -1.94
N ALA A 11 -28.51 43.39 -2.18
CA ALA A 11 -29.21 42.23 -1.64
C ALA A 11 -28.63 40.91 -2.19
N ALA A 12 -28.33 40.84 -3.49
CA ALA A 12 -27.73 39.67 -4.12
C ALA A 12 -26.34 39.37 -3.54
N LEU A 13 -25.48 40.39 -3.40
CA LEU A 13 -24.14 40.23 -2.81
C LEU A 13 -24.21 39.79 -1.34
N SER A 14 -25.13 40.37 -0.56
CA SER A 14 -25.34 40.01 0.84
C SER A 14 -25.82 38.57 0.98
N PHE A 15 -26.75 38.14 0.12
CA PHE A 15 -27.23 36.77 0.10
C PHE A 15 -26.12 35.78 -0.26
N VAL A 16 -25.31 36.07 -1.28
CA VAL A 16 -24.15 35.25 -1.66
C VAL A 16 -23.16 35.16 -0.50
N ALA A 17 -22.80 36.29 0.11
CA ALA A 17 -21.90 36.33 1.26
C ALA A 17 -22.44 35.52 2.45
N ALA A 18 -23.74 35.62 2.75
CA ALA A 18 -24.39 34.86 3.80
C ALA A 18 -24.35 33.34 3.52
N VAL A 19 -24.61 32.92 2.28
CA VAL A 19 -24.52 31.51 1.86
C VAL A 19 -23.09 30.99 2.00
N PHE A 20 -22.09 31.75 1.55
CA PHE A 20 -20.69 31.38 1.70
C PHE A 20 -20.25 31.27 3.16
N TRP A 21 -20.67 32.23 3.99
CA TRP A 21 -20.43 32.22 5.43
C TRP A 21 -21.06 30.98 6.08
N TYR A 22 -22.33 30.71 5.77
CA TYR A 22 -23.03 29.52 6.26
C TYR A 22 -22.28 28.23 5.89
N ARG A 23 -21.84 28.07 4.64
CA ARG A 23 -21.05 26.90 4.23
C ARG A 23 -19.76 26.79 5.04
N LYS A 24 -19.00 27.87 5.19
CA LYS A 24 -17.72 27.87 5.94
C LYS A 24 -17.87 27.38 7.38
N PHE A 25 -18.95 27.78 8.06
CA PHE A 25 -19.15 27.47 9.47
C PHE A 25 -19.86 26.13 9.72
N PHE A 26 -20.79 25.73 8.84
CA PHE A 26 -21.67 24.61 9.10
C PHE A 26 -21.39 23.36 8.27
N THR A 27 -20.67 23.46 7.15
CA THR A 27 -20.27 22.28 6.38
C THR A 27 -18.85 21.84 6.75
N ILE A 28 -18.63 20.52 6.66
CA ILE A 28 -17.33 19.89 6.78
C ILE A 28 -17.11 19.10 5.50
N SER A 29 -15.98 19.33 4.82
CA SER A 29 -15.65 18.63 3.59
C SER A 29 -14.75 17.43 3.92
N PRO A 30 -15.15 16.19 3.55
CA PRO A 30 -14.31 15.02 3.73
C PRO A 30 -12.95 15.17 3.03
N SER A 31 -12.89 15.77 1.85
CA SER A 31 -11.64 15.98 1.12
C SER A 31 -10.65 16.88 1.87
N ALA A 32 -11.12 17.86 2.63
CA ALA A 32 -10.24 18.70 3.45
C ALA A 32 -9.72 17.95 4.68
N VAL A 33 -10.56 17.12 5.30
CA VAL A 33 -10.14 16.23 6.40
C VAL A 33 -9.07 15.26 5.90
N TYR A 34 -9.28 14.64 4.74
CA TYR A 34 -8.33 13.73 4.10
C TYR A 34 -6.98 14.40 3.84
N ARG A 35 -6.96 15.54 3.13
CA ARG A 35 -5.72 16.28 2.86
C ARG A 35 -4.98 16.68 4.13
N ALA A 36 -5.71 17.12 5.15
CA ALA A 36 -5.11 17.46 6.44
C ALA A 36 -4.54 16.23 7.14
N ALA A 37 -5.22 15.07 7.06
CA ALA A 37 -4.78 13.82 7.67
C ALA A 37 -3.51 13.31 6.97
N THR A 38 -3.51 13.22 5.65
CA THR A 38 -2.34 12.81 4.85
C THR A 38 -1.15 13.73 5.07
N ARG A 39 -1.39 15.04 5.19
CA ARG A 39 -0.31 16.00 5.53
C ARG A 39 0.25 15.73 6.92
N GLN A 40 -0.60 15.47 7.91
CA GLN A 40 -0.15 15.21 9.28
C GLN A 40 0.59 13.87 9.39
N LEU A 41 0.17 12.86 8.62
CA LEU A 41 0.84 11.57 8.52
C LEU A 41 2.25 11.69 7.94
N ASN A 42 2.40 12.44 6.84
CA ASN A 42 3.70 12.67 6.19
C ASN A 42 4.69 13.52 7.02
N ILE A 43 4.24 14.10 8.14
CA ILE A 43 5.12 14.86 9.05
C ILE A 43 5.54 13.99 10.25
N HIS A 44 4.83 12.89 10.53
CA HIS A 44 5.03 12.13 11.76
C HIS A 44 6.16 11.10 11.61
N PRO A 45 7.28 11.24 12.33
CA PRO A 45 8.48 10.40 12.12
C PRO A 45 8.20 8.92 12.40
N GLY A 46 7.48 8.60 13.49
CA GLY A 46 7.21 7.21 13.85
C GLY A 46 6.35 6.43 12.85
N ILE A 47 5.68 7.09 11.90
CA ILE A 47 4.96 6.39 10.83
C ILE A 47 5.87 6.23 9.62
N LEU A 48 6.65 7.25 9.31
CA LEU A 48 7.63 7.20 8.23
C LEU A 48 8.69 6.11 8.48
N GLU A 49 9.07 5.88 9.74
CA GLU A 49 9.98 4.80 10.12
C GLU A 49 9.40 3.40 9.90
N ILE A 50 8.07 3.23 10.01
CA ILE A 50 7.42 1.92 9.94
C ILE A 50 6.92 1.60 8.52
N MET A 51 6.45 2.62 7.80
CA MET A 51 5.84 2.46 6.48
C MET A 51 6.76 2.90 5.33
N GLY A 52 7.80 3.68 5.62
CA GLY A 52 8.66 4.30 4.62
C GLY A 52 8.03 5.52 3.94
N ALA A 53 8.86 6.49 3.54
CA ALA A 53 8.44 7.72 2.86
C ALA A 53 8.60 7.59 1.34
N PRO A 54 7.71 8.18 0.51
CA PRO A 54 6.57 9.02 0.87
C PRO A 54 5.28 8.21 1.16
N LEU A 55 4.40 8.75 2.02
CA LEU A 55 3.09 8.15 2.27
C LEU A 55 2.07 8.69 1.28
N VAL A 56 1.54 7.81 0.45
CA VAL A 56 0.53 8.08 -0.56
C VAL A 56 -0.80 7.48 -0.11
N GLY A 57 -1.84 8.30 0.00
CA GLY A 57 -3.18 7.79 0.32
C GLY A 57 -3.89 7.29 -0.94
N SER A 58 -4.72 6.27 -0.78
CA SER A 58 -5.52 5.70 -1.86
C SER A 58 -6.72 6.57 -2.23
N ASP A 59 -7.23 6.40 -3.46
CA ASP A 59 -8.45 7.05 -3.93
C ASP A 59 -9.70 6.51 -3.25
N VAL A 60 -9.65 5.23 -2.83
CA VAL A 60 -10.75 4.55 -2.14
C VAL A 60 -10.82 5.04 -0.69
N ARG A 61 -11.99 5.57 -0.31
CA ARG A 61 -12.25 6.07 1.04
C ARG A 61 -13.69 5.80 1.43
N ALA A 62 -13.91 5.29 2.63
CA ALA A 62 -15.26 5.29 3.21
C ALA A 62 -15.40 6.48 4.14
N THR A 63 -16.47 7.25 3.96
CA THR A 63 -16.72 8.46 4.75
C THR A 63 -18.13 8.43 5.32
N VAL A 64 -18.23 8.77 6.59
CA VAL A 64 -19.49 8.85 7.32
C VAL A 64 -19.63 10.25 7.90
N LEU A 65 -20.65 10.96 7.45
CA LEU A 65 -21.00 12.28 7.95
C LEU A 65 -22.06 12.14 9.04
N THR A 66 -21.77 12.60 10.25
CA THR A 66 -22.73 12.60 11.36
C THR A 66 -22.94 14.00 11.92
N GLY A 67 -24.13 14.26 12.49
CA GLY A 67 -24.48 15.55 13.08
C GLY A 67 -25.04 16.56 12.07
N GLY A 68 -24.94 17.86 12.37
CA GLY A 68 -25.50 18.92 11.52
C GLY A 68 -27.01 19.12 11.62
N GLY A 69 -27.72 18.33 12.43
CA GLY A 69 -29.13 18.52 12.73
C GLY A 69 -29.39 19.59 13.80
N LEU A 70 -30.54 20.25 13.73
CA LEU A 70 -31.08 21.06 14.81
C LEU A 70 -31.57 20.13 15.92
N LYS A 71 -31.09 20.31 17.14
CA LYS A 71 -31.66 19.66 18.32
C LYS A 71 -32.29 20.73 19.20
N PHE A 72 -33.55 20.55 19.54
CA PHE A 72 -34.21 21.38 20.54
C PHE A 72 -33.89 20.83 21.94
N LYS A 73 -33.37 21.66 22.83
CA LYS A 73 -33.33 21.39 24.27
C LYS A 73 -34.25 22.41 24.93
N GLY A 74 -35.53 22.05 25.08
CA GLY A 74 -36.60 23.02 25.35
C GLY A 74 -36.76 23.99 24.18
N PHE A 75 -36.95 25.29 24.47
CA PHE A 75 -37.07 26.36 23.46
C PHE A 75 -35.76 26.85 22.85
N ARG A 76 -34.60 26.32 23.26
CA ARG A 76 -33.30 26.74 22.71
C ARG A 76 -32.86 25.81 21.58
N PRO A 77 -32.90 26.25 20.30
CA PRO A 77 -32.36 25.47 19.20
C PRO A 77 -30.84 25.37 19.36
N LYS A 78 -30.32 24.14 19.43
CA LYS A 78 -28.90 23.85 19.48
C LYS A 78 -28.52 23.08 18.23
N LEU A 79 -27.72 23.72 17.37
CA LEU A 79 -27.17 23.02 16.22
C LEU A 79 -26.10 22.03 16.68
N ARG A 80 -26.25 20.77 16.28
CA ARG A 80 -25.22 19.76 16.52
C ARG A 80 -24.05 19.99 15.57
N SER A 81 -22.83 20.05 16.10
CA SER A 81 -21.62 20.09 15.28
C SER A 81 -21.58 18.90 14.31
N ARG A 82 -21.25 19.15 13.05
CA ARG A 82 -20.94 18.08 12.10
C ARG A 82 -19.62 17.40 12.44
N ARG A 83 -19.59 16.09 12.23
CA ARG A 83 -18.43 15.21 12.37
C ARG A 83 -18.26 14.40 11.10
N VAL A 84 -17.02 14.10 10.78
CA VAL A 84 -16.63 13.17 9.73
C VAL A 84 -15.85 12.06 10.41
N ALA A 85 -16.30 10.83 10.24
CA ALA A 85 -15.47 9.65 10.42
C ALA A 85 -15.08 9.17 9.02
N MET A 86 -13.81 8.85 8.81
CA MET A 86 -13.35 8.27 7.55
C MET A 86 -12.32 7.20 7.79
N ILE A 87 -12.29 6.26 6.86
CA ILE A 87 -11.25 5.24 6.77
C ILE A 87 -10.76 5.18 5.33
N PHE A 88 -9.45 5.05 5.16
CA PHE A 88 -8.84 4.93 3.84
C PHE A 88 -7.51 4.19 3.91
N PRO A 89 -7.13 3.44 2.86
CA PRO A 89 -5.83 2.81 2.78
C PRO A 89 -4.71 3.84 2.53
N LEU A 90 -3.54 3.56 3.08
CA LEU A 90 -2.33 4.35 2.96
C LEU A 90 -1.19 3.42 2.52
N LYS A 91 -0.47 3.82 1.47
CA LYS A 91 0.67 3.10 0.92
C LYS A 91 1.94 3.88 1.26
N GLY A 92 2.88 3.22 1.93
CA GLY A 92 4.27 3.67 2.04
C GLY A 92 5.16 2.86 1.10
N THR A 93 6.47 3.13 1.12
CA THR A 93 7.44 2.39 0.31
C THR A 93 7.72 1.00 0.85
N GLU A 94 7.60 0.80 2.15
CA GLU A 94 7.88 -0.50 2.79
C GLU A 94 6.60 -1.27 3.07
N ARG A 95 5.53 -0.58 3.49
CA ARG A 95 4.29 -1.24 3.96
C ARG A 95 3.05 -0.46 3.59
N ARG A 96 1.92 -1.18 3.54
CA ARG A 96 0.58 -0.59 3.49
C ARG A 96 -0.01 -0.52 4.89
N GLY A 97 -1.02 0.34 5.05
CA GLY A 97 -1.74 0.50 6.29
C GLY A 97 -3.12 1.08 6.06
N LEU A 98 -3.92 1.09 7.12
CA LEU A 98 -5.29 1.59 7.10
C LEU A 98 -5.42 2.76 8.07
N VAL A 99 -5.83 3.92 7.55
CA VAL A 99 -5.95 5.13 8.36
C VAL A 99 -7.38 5.30 8.82
N SER A 100 -7.55 5.48 10.12
CA SER A 100 -8.82 5.83 10.75
C SER A 100 -8.78 7.28 11.22
N VAL A 101 -9.71 8.11 10.75
CA VAL A 101 -9.79 9.53 11.11
C VAL A 101 -11.17 9.88 11.62
N GLU A 102 -11.23 10.63 12.73
CA GLU A 102 -12.43 11.34 13.15
C GLU A 102 -12.12 12.83 13.30
N ALA A 103 -12.95 13.66 12.70
CA ALA A 103 -12.84 15.12 12.79
C ALA A 103 -14.20 15.75 13.09
N LYS A 104 -14.17 16.85 13.83
CA LYS A 104 -15.35 17.64 14.22
C LYS A 104 -15.19 19.08 13.78
N LYS A 105 -16.28 19.68 13.28
CA LYS A 105 -16.34 21.11 12.99
C LYS A 105 -16.77 21.88 14.25
N LYS A 106 -15.95 22.81 14.71
CA LYS A 106 -16.25 23.69 15.86
C LYS A 106 -15.87 25.13 15.50
N GLY A 107 -16.84 26.04 15.50
CA GLY A 107 -16.58 27.48 15.28
C GLY A 107 -15.93 27.80 13.93
N GLY A 108 -16.26 27.06 12.87
CA GLY A 108 -15.64 27.23 11.55
C GLY A 108 -14.29 26.53 11.38
N ALA A 109 -13.62 26.14 12.47
CA ALA A 109 -12.40 25.34 12.43
C ALA A 109 -12.72 23.84 12.44
N MET A 110 -11.87 23.06 11.76
CA MET A 110 -11.88 21.61 11.81
C MET A 110 -10.90 21.16 12.89
N LYS A 111 -11.37 20.34 13.83
CA LYS A 111 -10.52 19.73 14.86
C LYS A 111 -10.55 18.23 14.69
N MET A 112 -9.39 17.61 14.47
CA MET A 112 -9.26 16.16 14.51
C MET A 112 -9.37 15.67 15.94
N THR A 113 -10.22 14.68 16.16
CA THR A 113 -10.40 14.01 17.45
C THR A 113 -9.69 12.66 17.50
N LEU A 114 -9.52 12.03 16.33
CA LEU A 114 -8.82 10.77 16.17
C LEU A 114 -8.06 10.78 14.85
N LEU A 115 -6.79 10.36 14.89
CA LEU A 115 -5.99 10.01 13.73
C LEU A 115 -5.14 8.81 14.14
N ALA A 116 -5.47 7.65 13.60
CA ALA A 116 -4.79 6.39 13.87
C ALA A 116 -4.45 5.67 12.57
N VAL A 117 -3.38 4.88 12.60
CA VAL A 117 -2.94 4.05 11.48
C VAL A 117 -2.79 2.61 11.97
N ASP A 118 -3.41 1.70 11.25
CA ASP A 118 -3.33 0.26 11.47
C ASP A 118 -2.38 -0.31 10.42
N VAL A 119 -1.26 -0.87 10.85
CA VAL A 119 -0.30 -1.53 9.97
C VAL A 119 -0.43 -3.03 10.20
N PRO A 120 -0.80 -3.83 9.17
CA PRO A 120 -0.73 -5.27 9.28
C PRO A 120 0.73 -5.67 9.45
N MET A 121 1.01 -6.43 10.51
CA MET A 121 2.33 -7.01 10.76
C MET A 121 2.32 -8.47 10.32
N PRO A 122 3.46 -9.01 9.86
CA PRO A 122 3.59 -10.45 9.65
C PRO A 122 3.13 -11.21 10.90
N GLN A 123 2.39 -12.31 10.70
CA GLN A 123 1.71 -13.04 11.77
C GLN A 123 2.64 -13.50 12.91
N ALA A 124 3.95 -13.65 12.64
CA ALA A 124 4.97 -13.97 13.62
C ALA A 124 5.18 -12.89 14.72
N LEU A 125 4.74 -11.64 14.52
CA LEU A 125 5.02 -10.51 15.42
C LEU A 125 3.77 -9.88 16.06
N GLY A 126 2.56 -10.42 15.85
CA GLY A 126 1.36 -9.97 16.55
C GLY A 126 0.22 -9.38 15.71
N GLY A 127 0.19 -9.62 14.39
CA GLY A 127 -0.99 -9.42 13.53
C GLY A 127 -1.27 -7.97 13.12
N GLU A 128 -1.56 -7.07 14.05
CA GLU A 128 -1.93 -5.67 13.75
C GLU A 128 -1.26 -4.72 14.75
N GLN A 129 -0.44 -3.77 14.27
CA GLN A 129 0.08 -2.69 15.09
C GLN A 129 -0.71 -1.40 14.81
N ARG A 130 -1.34 -0.86 15.86
CA ARG A 130 -2.07 0.41 15.79
C ARG A 130 -1.26 1.55 16.38
N LEU A 131 -1.07 2.59 15.60
CA LEU A 131 -0.38 3.82 15.98
C LEU A 131 -1.38 4.96 16.11
N TYR A 132 -1.39 5.63 17.26
CA TYR A 132 -2.24 6.79 17.51
C TYR A 132 -1.42 8.08 17.41
N ILE A 133 -1.72 8.93 16.43
CA ILE A 133 -1.08 10.25 16.29
C ILE A 133 -1.87 11.31 17.05
N VAL A 134 -3.19 11.27 16.88
CA VAL A 134 -4.12 12.18 17.54
C VAL A 134 -5.19 11.35 18.22
N GLY A 135 -5.44 11.64 19.49
CA GLY A 135 -6.40 10.90 20.30
C GLY A 135 -5.76 9.66 20.94
N GLY A 136 -6.54 8.60 21.09
CA GLY A 136 -6.08 7.37 21.73
C GLY A 136 -7.15 6.28 21.70
N PRO A 137 -6.93 5.15 22.39
CA PRO A 137 -7.82 3.98 22.33
C PRO A 137 -9.27 4.30 22.67
N ALA A 138 -9.49 5.09 23.73
CA ALA A 138 -10.84 5.50 24.13
C ALA A 138 -11.56 6.39 23.10
N ALA A 139 -10.83 7.17 22.29
CA ALA A 139 -11.42 7.93 21.19
C ALA A 139 -11.79 7.01 20.02
N TYR A 140 -10.95 6.01 19.76
CA TYR A 140 -11.17 5.00 18.72
C TYR A 140 -12.41 4.14 19.00
N SER A 141 -12.51 3.54 20.19
CA SER A 141 -13.64 2.66 20.55
C SER A 141 -14.99 3.38 20.63
N ARG A 142 -14.99 4.72 20.74
CA ARG A 142 -16.23 5.52 20.68
C ARG A 142 -16.70 5.78 19.25
N GLY A 143 -15.84 5.60 18.25
CA GLY A 143 -16.15 5.78 16.85
C GLY A 143 -17.02 4.64 16.35
N SER A 144 -18.35 4.80 16.37
CA SER A 144 -19.29 3.68 16.20
C SER A 144 -19.18 2.95 14.85
N VAL A 145 -18.72 3.61 13.79
CA VAL A 145 -18.73 3.02 12.43
C VAL A 145 -17.33 2.61 11.95
N LEU A 146 -16.27 3.10 12.61
CA LEU A 146 -14.90 2.84 12.13
C LEU A 146 -14.48 1.39 12.34
N ASP A 147 -14.90 0.77 13.44
CA ASP A 147 -14.52 -0.61 13.76
C ASP A 147 -15.20 -1.63 12.82
N GLU A 148 -16.43 -1.36 12.41
CA GLU A 148 -17.17 -2.17 11.42
C GLU A 148 -16.55 -2.06 10.02
N LEU A 149 -16.20 -0.82 9.60
CA LEU A 149 -15.58 -0.58 8.30
C LEU A 149 -14.13 -1.06 8.23
N ARG A 150 -13.49 -1.37 9.36
CA ARG A 150 -12.09 -1.79 9.40
C ARG A 150 -11.86 -3.14 8.71
N ARG A 151 -12.68 -4.13 9.06
CA ARG A 151 -12.53 -5.52 8.61
C ARG A 151 -12.50 -5.67 7.08
N PRO A 152 -13.47 -5.11 6.32
CA PRO A 152 -13.46 -5.28 4.86
C PRO A 152 -12.24 -4.60 4.21
N PHE A 153 -11.79 -3.46 4.74
CA PHE A 153 -10.61 -2.78 4.20
C PHE A 153 -9.31 -3.53 4.49
N LEU A 154 -9.16 -4.11 5.68
CA LEU A 154 -7.99 -4.93 6.00
C LEU A 154 -7.95 -6.21 5.17
N ALA A 155 -9.10 -6.87 4.99
CA ALA A 155 -9.19 -8.04 4.13
C ALA A 155 -8.79 -7.69 2.69
N ALA A 156 -9.33 -6.60 2.14
CA ALA A 156 -8.98 -6.12 0.81
C ALA A 156 -7.47 -5.81 0.68
N LEU A 157 -6.87 -5.15 1.67
CA LEU A 157 -5.44 -4.86 1.67
C LEU A 157 -4.58 -6.13 1.65
N SER A 158 -4.94 -7.13 2.46
CA SER A 158 -4.22 -8.41 2.49
C SER A 158 -4.36 -9.19 1.17
N SER A 159 -5.51 -9.07 0.50
CA SER A 159 -5.71 -9.70 -0.81
C SER A 159 -4.91 -9.00 -1.90
N GLU A 160 -4.86 -7.66 -1.92
CA GLU A 160 -4.03 -6.91 -2.87
C GLU A 160 -2.55 -7.24 -2.71
N GLU A 161 -2.04 -7.32 -1.48
CA GLU A 161 -0.64 -7.71 -1.22
C GLU A 161 -0.33 -9.13 -1.71
N ALA A 162 -1.28 -10.05 -1.57
CA ALA A 162 -1.11 -11.43 -2.06
C ALA A 162 -1.08 -11.50 -3.59
N VAL A 163 -1.96 -10.74 -4.27
CA VAL A 163 -2.01 -10.69 -5.73
C VAL A 163 -0.73 -10.08 -6.30
N GLU A 164 -0.26 -8.96 -5.75
CA GLU A 164 0.98 -8.32 -6.21
C GLU A 164 2.20 -9.25 -6.02
N ALA A 165 2.27 -9.98 -4.90
CA ALA A 165 3.35 -10.95 -4.67
C ALA A 165 3.31 -12.15 -5.62
N GLU A 166 2.12 -12.58 -6.04
CA GLU A 166 1.96 -13.62 -7.06
C GLU A 166 2.40 -13.12 -8.45
N GLU A 167 2.01 -11.90 -8.83
CA GLU A 167 2.42 -11.26 -10.08
C GLU A 167 3.95 -11.10 -10.18
N GLU A 168 4.59 -10.57 -9.13
CA GLU A 168 6.06 -10.44 -9.08
C GLU A 168 6.76 -11.81 -9.21
N ALA A 169 6.21 -12.86 -8.58
CA ALA A 169 6.77 -14.20 -8.66
C ALA A 169 6.57 -14.86 -10.04
N GLU A 170 5.50 -14.50 -10.77
CA GLU A 170 5.28 -14.93 -12.15
C GLU A 170 6.25 -14.23 -13.10
N GLU A 171 6.42 -12.91 -12.98
CA GLU A 171 7.38 -12.13 -13.76
C GLU A 171 8.81 -12.68 -13.59
N GLU A 172 9.26 -12.96 -12.36
CA GLU A 172 10.57 -13.57 -12.11
C GLU A 172 10.72 -14.96 -12.77
N ARG A 173 9.64 -15.75 -12.83
CA ARG A 173 9.66 -17.08 -13.47
C ARG A 173 9.75 -16.94 -14.98
N GLU A 174 9.01 -16.01 -15.56
CA GLU A 174 9.05 -15.72 -16.99
C GLU A 174 10.43 -15.18 -17.40
N GLU A 175 11.01 -14.26 -16.63
CA GLU A 175 12.37 -13.74 -16.86
C GLU A 175 13.42 -14.85 -16.78
N ARG A 176 13.32 -15.75 -15.78
CA ARG A 176 14.22 -16.92 -15.67
C ARG A 176 14.06 -17.88 -16.84
N GLN A 177 12.83 -18.14 -17.27
CA GLN A 177 12.55 -18.99 -18.43
C GLN A 177 13.07 -18.35 -19.73
N ALA A 178 12.87 -17.05 -19.92
CA ALA A 178 13.39 -16.32 -21.06
C ALA A 178 14.92 -16.32 -21.09
N ALA A 179 15.57 -16.13 -19.94
CA ALA A 179 17.03 -16.21 -19.83
C ALA A 179 17.57 -17.61 -20.17
N LEU A 180 16.89 -18.66 -19.69
CA LEU A 180 17.25 -20.05 -20.02
C LEU A 180 17.06 -20.35 -21.52
N ASN A 181 15.94 -19.91 -22.10
CA ASN A 181 15.65 -20.10 -23.52
C ASN A 181 16.65 -19.35 -24.40
N ASN A 182 17.01 -18.12 -24.04
CA ASN A 182 18.05 -17.34 -24.73
C ASN A 182 19.42 -18.02 -24.64
N ALA A 183 19.79 -18.56 -23.47
CA ALA A 183 21.04 -19.29 -23.30
C ALA A 183 21.07 -20.61 -24.11
N ILE A 184 19.93 -21.29 -24.26
CA ILE A 184 19.81 -22.48 -25.11
C ILE A 184 19.95 -22.06 -26.59
N ALA A 185 19.26 -21.01 -27.02
CA ALA A 185 19.35 -20.49 -28.38
C ALA A 185 20.77 -20.03 -28.75
N GLU A 186 21.48 -19.35 -27.85
CA GLU A 186 22.88 -18.97 -28.07
C GLU A 186 23.78 -20.20 -28.24
N ARG A 187 23.57 -21.28 -27.47
CA ARG A 187 24.32 -22.53 -27.64
C ARG A 187 24.04 -23.20 -28.98
N GLU A 188 22.79 -23.24 -29.42
CA GLU A 188 22.42 -23.81 -30.73
C GLU A 188 22.98 -23.00 -31.90
N VAL A 189 23.05 -21.67 -31.79
CA VAL A 189 23.67 -20.80 -32.81
C VAL A 189 25.19 -21.03 -32.90
N VAL A 190 25.86 -21.22 -31.76
CA VAL A 190 27.30 -21.54 -31.72
C VAL A 190 27.59 -22.93 -32.28
N GLU A 191 26.77 -23.94 -31.97
CA GLU A 191 26.92 -25.30 -32.53
C GLU A 191 26.57 -25.37 -34.03
N GLY A 192 25.59 -24.59 -34.51
CA GLY A 192 25.25 -24.47 -35.93
C GLY A 192 26.35 -23.80 -36.76
N SER A 193 27.04 -22.82 -36.19
CA SER A 193 28.20 -22.14 -36.80
C SER A 193 29.44 -23.05 -36.94
N GLY A 194 29.56 -24.11 -36.15
CA GLY A 194 30.69 -25.05 -36.19
C GLY A 194 30.58 -26.12 -37.30
N ARG A 195 29.42 -26.23 -37.97
CA ARG A 195 29.13 -27.29 -38.96
C ARG A 195 29.26 -26.85 -40.43
N GLY A 196 29.71 -25.62 -40.68
CA GLY A 196 29.77 -24.99 -42.00
C GLY A 196 31.16 -24.73 -42.59
N GLY A 197 32.24 -25.31 -42.05
CA GLY A 197 33.59 -25.05 -42.52
C GLY A 197 34.46 -26.30 -42.68
N SER A 198 34.99 -26.47 -43.89
CA SER A 198 36.07 -27.39 -44.32
C SER A 198 35.67 -28.74 -44.93
N GLY A 199 35.79 -28.79 -46.26
CA GLY A 199 36.10 -30.02 -46.99
C GLY A 199 37.61 -30.28 -47.05
N ALA A 200 37.94 -31.57 -47.21
CA ALA A 200 39.18 -32.18 -47.71
C ALA A 200 40.50 -31.99 -46.92
N ALA A 201 40.92 -33.05 -46.22
CA ALA A 201 42.27 -33.64 -46.36
C ALA A 201 42.33 -35.03 -45.71
N ALA A 202 42.93 -35.98 -46.42
CA ALA A 202 43.21 -37.35 -45.99
C ALA A 202 44.32 -37.41 -44.92
N GLY A 203 44.28 -38.42 -44.04
CA GLY A 203 45.40 -38.74 -43.15
C GLY A 203 45.12 -39.74 -42.03
N THR A 204 45.42 -41.01 -42.29
CA THR A 204 46.04 -42.01 -41.38
C THR A 204 45.71 -42.05 -39.88
N GLY A 205 45.13 -43.19 -39.45
CA GLY A 205 45.58 -43.95 -38.26
C GLY A 205 45.03 -43.57 -36.87
N PRO A 206 45.05 -44.51 -35.89
CA PRO A 206 44.02 -44.63 -34.86
C PRO A 206 44.47 -44.21 -33.44
N ALA A 207 43.50 -44.24 -32.50
CA ALA A 207 43.62 -44.15 -31.03
C ALA A 207 43.43 -42.76 -30.40
N ALA A 208 42.38 -42.65 -29.57
CA ALA A 208 42.38 -42.02 -28.24
C ALA A 208 40.94 -41.69 -27.80
N TRP A 209 40.22 -42.69 -27.28
CA TRP A 209 39.08 -42.45 -26.40
C TRP A 209 39.61 -42.35 -24.97
N ALA A 210 40.14 -41.18 -24.58
CA ALA A 210 40.41 -40.85 -23.19
C ALA A 210 40.73 -39.35 -23.12
N GLU A 211 39.75 -38.55 -22.67
CA GLU A 211 39.92 -37.37 -21.79
C GLU A 211 38.62 -36.55 -21.79
N ALA A 212 37.72 -36.90 -20.87
CA ALA A 212 36.65 -36.00 -20.44
C ALA A 212 37.24 -35.02 -19.40
N PRO A 213 36.89 -33.73 -19.43
CA PRO A 213 37.53 -32.71 -18.61
C PRO A 213 37.28 -32.92 -17.10
N GLU A 214 38.34 -32.84 -16.30
CA GLU A 214 38.42 -32.96 -14.83
C GLU A 214 37.37 -32.15 -14.03
N VAL A 215 36.67 -31.21 -14.67
CA VAL A 215 35.73 -30.29 -14.02
C VAL A 215 34.44 -31.01 -13.59
N TYR A 216 34.00 -32.03 -14.33
CA TYR A 216 32.79 -32.79 -13.98
C TYR A 216 33.02 -33.82 -12.87
N SER A 217 34.23 -34.35 -12.72
CA SER A 217 34.54 -35.34 -11.66
C SER A 217 34.63 -34.70 -10.28
N LYS A 218 35.16 -33.47 -10.18
CA LYS A 218 35.22 -32.71 -8.92
C LYS A 218 33.84 -32.29 -8.43
N ALA A 219 32.94 -31.87 -9.33
CA ALA A 219 31.56 -31.53 -8.97
C ALA A 219 30.77 -32.76 -8.50
N ALA A 220 30.92 -33.91 -9.18
CA ALA A 220 30.27 -35.15 -8.78
C ALA A 220 30.82 -35.73 -7.45
N ALA A 221 32.11 -35.53 -7.17
CA ALA A 221 32.72 -35.91 -5.89
C ALA A 221 32.23 -35.02 -4.74
N ALA A 222 32.15 -33.69 -4.95
CA ALA A 222 31.65 -32.75 -3.95
C ALA A 222 30.17 -32.99 -3.61
N ALA A 223 29.34 -33.33 -4.60
CA ALA A 223 27.93 -33.65 -4.39
C ALA A 223 27.72 -34.93 -3.55
N ARG A 224 28.55 -35.96 -3.76
CA ARG A 224 28.49 -37.20 -2.95
C ARG A 224 28.94 -36.96 -1.51
N ASP A 225 29.95 -36.12 -1.30
CA ASP A 225 30.48 -35.81 0.03
C ASP A 225 29.52 -34.92 0.85
N PHE A 226 28.73 -34.08 0.19
CA PHE A 226 27.66 -33.33 0.83
C PHE A 226 26.48 -34.23 1.25
N LEU A 227 26.04 -35.14 0.38
CA LEU A 227 24.96 -36.08 0.67
C LEU A 227 25.30 -37.04 1.82
N SER A 228 26.55 -37.48 1.93
CA SER A 228 27.00 -38.35 3.03
C SER A 228 26.97 -37.63 4.38
N LYS A 229 27.35 -36.34 4.42
CA LYS A 229 27.29 -35.50 5.63
C LYS A 229 25.86 -35.22 6.06
N VAL A 230 24.94 -34.95 5.13
CA VAL A 230 23.52 -34.75 5.44
C VAL A 230 22.88 -36.03 6.00
N GLN A 231 23.25 -37.20 5.49
CA GLN A 231 22.77 -38.49 6.03
C GLN A 231 23.35 -38.84 7.42
N GLN A 232 24.54 -38.36 7.77
CA GLN A 232 25.09 -38.55 9.12
C GLN A 232 24.44 -37.65 10.17
N VAL A 233 23.99 -36.45 9.78
CA VAL A 233 23.29 -35.52 10.70
C VAL A 233 21.87 -35.99 11.00
N THR A 234 21.19 -36.62 10.04
CA THR A 234 19.82 -37.14 10.22
C THR A 234 19.74 -38.45 11.02
N LYS A 235 20.85 -39.16 11.25
CA LYS A 235 20.90 -40.38 12.10
C LYS A 235 21.33 -40.11 13.55
N ARG A 236 21.57 -38.85 13.94
CA ARG A 236 21.99 -38.45 15.30
C ARG A 236 20.93 -37.67 16.08
N GLN A 237 19.68 -37.65 15.62
CA GLN A 237 18.53 -37.20 16.40
C GLN A 237 17.62 -38.38 16.73
#